data_AF-A0A7R9F2V7-F1
#
_entry.id   AF-A0A7R9F2V7-F1
#
_cell.length_a   1.000
_cell.length_b   1.000
_cell.length_c   1.000
_cell.angle_alpha   90.00
_cell.angle_beta   90.00
_cell.angle_gamma   90.00
#
_symmetry.space_group_name_H-M   'P 1'
#
loop_
_entity.id
_entity.type
_entity.pdbx_description
1 polymer ?
#
loop_
_entity_poly.entity_id
_entity_poly.type
_entity_poly.pdbx_seq_one_letter_code
_entity_poly.pdbx_strand_id
1 'polypeptide(L)'
;MFNNPAQHLLNTLPKLHYAHALRKMAEDVMVLKQKEDSLQGGACPWTPFFPPSTPTYGYLQSPAALRSASLIIGISVKEASKKITRQAFECPLFGYPRDLVLNKLPTHEDVLKCCFQKRYNLALETNNKCVSFYKVSAIVAQKIKSVFDKALIPTVSEYRIVQLTNAYHDSYYKLRKSYNCDTNKATFKEKIENFK
;
A
#
# COMPACT_ATOMS: atom_id res chain seq x y z
N MET A 1 42.63 -6.48 -46.00
CA MET A 1 41.38 -5.89 -45.49
C MET A 1 40.26 -6.90 -45.67
N PHE A 2 39.99 -7.71 -44.65
CA PHE A 2 38.89 -8.69 -44.69
C PHE A 2 37.78 -8.19 -43.76
N ASN A 3 36.70 -7.68 -44.35
CA ASN A 3 35.49 -7.34 -43.61
C ASN A 3 34.72 -8.61 -43.29
N ASN A 4 34.54 -8.89 -42.01
CA ASN A 4 33.84 -10.06 -41.48
C ASN A 4 32.34 -9.72 -41.32
N PRO A 5 31.42 -10.38 -42.06
CA PRO A 5 29.99 -10.07 -42.03
C PRO A 5 29.23 -10.63 -40.80
N ALA A 6 29.91 -11.29 -39.85
CA ALA A 6 29.26 -12.00 -38.74
C ALA A 6 28.82 -11.12 -37.54
N GLN A 7 29.08 -9.81 -37.52
CA GLN A 7 28.79 -8.98 -36.34
C GLN A 7 27.41 -8.30 -36.30
N HIS A 8 26.54 -8.52 -37.28
CA HIS A 8 25.23 -7.84 -37.32
C HIS A 8 24.05 -8.64 -36.72
N LEU A 9 24.26 -9.84 -36.18
CA LEU A 9 23.18 -10.77 -35.77
C LEU A 9 23.07 -11.06 -34.27
N LEU A 10 23.66 -10.25 -33.38
CA LEU A 10 23.57 -10.46 -31.93
C LEU A 10 22.88 -9.35 -31.13
N ASN A 11 22.34 -8.31 -31.78
CA ASN A 11 21.74 -7.15 -31.08
C ASN A 11 20.21 -7.04 -31.18
N THR A 12 19.51 -8.03 -31.73
CA THR A 12 18.05 -7.95 -32.00
C THR A 12 17.17 -8.87 -31.15
N LEU A 13 17.72 -9.63 -30.19
CA LEU A 13 16.96 -10.71 -29.53
C LEU A 13 16.76 -10.68 -27.99
N PRO A 14 16.79 -9.51 -27.29
CA PRO A 14 16.08 -9.40 -26.00
C PRO A 14 14.88 -8.44 -26.03
N LYS A 15 14.65 -7.70 -27.12
CA LYS A 15 13.56 -6.70 -27.18
C LYS A 15 12.18 -7.30 -27.43
N LEU A 16 12.10 -8.45 -28.13
CA LEU A 16 10.84 -9.10 -28.46
C LEU A 16 10.20 -9.83 -27.27
N HIS A 17 11.01 -10.46 -26.42
CA HIS A 17 10.50 -11.13 -25.21
C HIS A 17 9.93 -10.14 -24.19
N TYR A 18 10.55 -8.96 -24.04
CA TYR A 18 10.07 -7.92 -23.14
C TYR A 18 8.80 -7.23 -23.67
N ALA A 19 8.73 -6.97 -24.98
CA ALA A 19 7.54 -6.40 -25.62
C ALA A 19 6.32 -7.34 -25.54
N HIS A 20 6.55 -8.66 -25.63
CA HIS A 20 5.48 -9.66 -25.49
C HIS A 20 4.99 -9.77 -24.04
N ALA A 21 5.89 -9.73 -23.05
CA ALA A 21 5.53 -9.70 -21.63
C ALA A 21 4.73 -8.44 -21.27
N LEU A 22 5.09 -7.29 -21.85
CA LEU A 22 4.37 -6.03 -21.66
C LEU A 22 2.99 -6.03 -22.34
N ARG A 23 2.84 -6.65 -23.52
CA ARG A 23 1.52 -6.81 -24.18
C ARG A 23 0.59 -7.73 -23.38
N LYS A 24 1.11 -8.86 -22.89
CA LYS A 24 0.31 -9.80 -22.09
C LYS A 24 -0.16 -9.17 -20.77
N MET A 25 0.69 -8.36 -20.12
CA MET A 25 0.28 -7.57 -18.95
C MET A 25 -0.70 -6.43 -19.28
N ALA A 26 -0.67 -5.85 -20.49
CA ALA A 26 -1.60 -4.80 -20.88
C ALA A 26 -3.01 -5.33 -21.20
N GLU A 27 -3.11 -6.53 -21.77
CA GLU A 27 -4.39 -7.20 -22.06
C GLU A 27 -5.09 -7.64 -20.76
N ASP A 28 -4.35 -8.18 -19.79
CA ASP A 28 -4.90 -8.55 -18.48
C ASP A 28 -5.41 -7.33 -17.68
N VAL A 29 -4.83 -6.14 -17.88
CA VAL A 29 -5.26 -4.89 -17.23
C VAL A 29 -6.54 -4.33 -17.84
N MET A 30 -6.78 -4.53 -19.15
CA MET A 30 -8.00 -4.07 -19.83
C MET A 30 -9.23 -4.89 -19.42
N VAL A 31 -9.08 -6.19 -19.15
CA VAL A 31 -10.19 -7.05 -18.68
C VAL A 31 -10.63 -6.70 -17.25
N LEU A 32 -9.73 -6.15 -16.42
CA LEU A 32 -10.07 -5.76 -15.04
C LEU A 32 -10.77 -4.40 -14.95
N LYS A 33 -10.58 -3.51 -15.94
CA LYS A 33 -11.17 -2.17 -15.94
C LYS A 33 -12.68 -2.16 -16.14
N GLN A 34 -13.26 -3.23 -16.69
CA GLN A 34 -14.70 -3.35 -16.92
C GLN A 34 -15.47 -3.81 -15.67
N LYS A 35 -14.79 -4.07 -14.54
CA LYS A 35 -15.41 -4.54 -13.29
C LYS A 35 -15.35 -3.53 -12.12
N GLU A 36 -14.74 -2.36 -12.31
CA GLU A 36 -14.60 -1.35 -11.24
C GLU A 36 -15.71 -0.29 -11.18
N ASP A 37 -16.53 -0.15 -12.23
CA ASP A 37 -17.63 0.84 -12.24
C ASP A 37 -18.87 0.42 -11.41
N SER A 38 -18.79 -0.66 -10.62
CA SER A 38 -19.86 -1.12 -9.73
C SER A 38 -19.50 -1.14 -8.24
N LEU A 39 -18.34 -0.61 -7.82
CA LEU A 39 -17.94 -0.62 -6.42
C LEU A 39 -17.54 0.77 -5.88
N GLN A 40 -18.33 1.80 -6.19
CA GLN A 40 -18.42 2.99 -5.33
C GLN A 40 -19.52 2.77 -4.28
N GLY A 41 -19.21 1.94 -3.28
CA GLY A 41 -20.15 1.66 -2.19
C GLY A 41 -19.71 0.56 -1.21
N GLY A 42 -18.41 0.27 -1.13
CA GLY A 42 -17.89 -0.79 -0.26
C GLY A 42 -17.22 -0.23 0.98
N ALA A 43 -17.75 -0.57 2.15
CA ALA A 43 -17.12 -0.30 3.44
C ALA A 43 -15.65 -0.75 3.45
N CYS A 44 -14.77 0.04 4.07
CA CYS A 44 -13.33 -0.25 4.18
C CYS A 44 -13.11 -1.68 4.72
N PRO A 45 -12.55 -2.63 3.95
CA PRO A 45 -12.36 -4.03 4.38
C PRO A 45 -11.22 -4.20 5.41
N TRP A 46 -10.67 -3.08 5.89
CA TRP A 46 -9.58 -3.03 6.85
C TRP A 46 -10.07 -2.32 8.10
N THR A 47 -11.00 -2.96 8.80
CA THR A 47 -11.09 -2.75 10.25
C THR A 47 -9.91 -3.50 10.86
N PRO A 48 -9.00 -2.81 11.58
CA PRO A 48 -8.15 -3.51 12.53
C PRO A 48 -9.07 -4.28 13.48
N PHE A 49 -8.73 -5.52 13.82
CA PHE A 49 -9.48 -6.32 14.78
C PHE A 49 -9.42 -5.62 16.15
N PHE A 50 -10.40 -4.78 16.44
CA PHE A 50 -10.62 -4.19 17.76
C PHE A 50 -11.63 -5.08 18.49
N PRO A 51 -11.32 -5.66 19.65
CA PRO A 51 -12.35 -6.29 20.47
C PRO A 51 -13.39 -5.24 20.89
N PRO A 52 -14.68 -5.58 20.92
CA PRO A 52 -15.73 -4.64 21.30
C PRO A 52 -15.54 -4.21 22.75
N SER A 53 -15.29 -2.92 22.97
CA SER A 53 -15.37 -2.32 24.30
C SER A 53 -16.83 -2.33 24.76
N THR A 54 -17.11 -3.06 25.83
CA THR A 54 -18.39 -3.08 26.54
C THR A 54 -18.80 -1.66 26.95
N PRO A 55 -20.03 -1.21 26.66
CA PRO A 55 -20.55 0.04 27.22
C PRO A 55 -21.06 -0.19 28.64
N THR A 56 -20.43 0.46 29.61
CA THR A 56 -20.97 0.63 30.96
C THR A 56 -22.15 1.60 30.87
N TYR A 57 -23.37 1.10 31.08
CA TYR A 57 -24.57 1.92 31.20
C TYR A 57 -24.54 2.70 32.53
N GLY A 58 -24.39 4.01 32.45
CA GLY A 58 -24.67 4.94 33.55
C GLY A 58 -26.05 5.58 33.33
N TYR A 59 -26.97 5.30 34.24
CA TYR A 59 -28.34 5.79 34.30
C TYR A 59 -28.42 7.06 35.18
N LEU A 60 -29.40 7.95 34.89
CA LEU A 60 -29.83 9.16 35.63
C LEU A 60 -28.87 10.39 35.57
N GLN A 61 -29.31 11.65 35.40
CA GLN A 61 -30.50 12.31 35.94
C GLN A 61 -30.94 13.55 35.09
N SER A 62 -32.23 13.86 35.20
CA SER A 62 -33.08 14.96 34.65
C SER A 62 -32.48 16.38 34.51
N PRO A 63 -32.97 17.21 33.54
CA PRO A 63 -32.53 18.59 33.33
C PRO A 63 -33.36 19.61 34.11
N ALA A 64 -32.69 20.43 34.93
CA ALA A 64 -33.19 21.72 35.37
C ALA A 64 -32.02 22.70 35.44
N ALA A 65 -31.92 23.62 34.48
CA ALA A 65 -31.04 24.77 34.59
C ALA A 65 -31.70 25.99 33.93
N LEU A 66 -32.20 26.89 34.79
CA LEU A 66 -32.38 28.30 34.47
C LEU A 66 -31.69 29.07 35.59
N ARG A 67 -30.43 29.47 35.35
CA ARG A 67 -29.83 30.71 35.88
C ARG A 67 -28.42 30.90 35.30
N SER A 68 -28.28 32.09 34.75
CA SER A 68 -27.09 32.80 34.28
C SER A 68 -25.86 32.73 35.19
N ALA A 69 -24.67 32.58 34.60
CA ALA A 69 -23.46 33.34 34.94
C ALA A 69 -22.31 33.02 33.97
N SER A 70 -21.66 34.05 33.46
CA SER A 70 -20.41 33.99 32.71
C SER A 70 -19.29 33.41 33.57
N LEU A 71 -18.50 32.46 33.04
CA LEU A 71 -17.16 32.18 33.53
C LEU A 71 -16.28 31.62 32.41
N ILE A 72 -15.13 32.28 32.22
CA ILE A 72 -14.05 31.90 31.33
C ILE A 72 -13.54 30.51 31.72
N ILE A 73 -13.58 29.54 30.80
CA ILE A 73 -12.91 28.25 30.97
C ILE A 73 -11.97 28.05 29.78
N GLY A 74 -10.68 28.11 30.07
CA GLY A 74 -9.63 27.69 29.15
C GLY A 74 -9.85 26.25 28.74
N ILE A 75 -10.06 26.04 27.45
CA ILE A 75 -10.14 24.71 26.85
C ILE A 75 -8.74 24.10 26.88
N SER A 76 -8.39 23.41 27.97
CA SER A 76 -7.31 22.44 27.94
C SER A 76 -7.82 21.23 27.18
N VAL A 77 -7.62 21.24 25.86
CA VAL A 77 -7.79 20.05 25.01
C VAL A 77 -6.73 19.05 25.46
N LYS A 78 -7.08 18.19 26.42
CA LYS A 78 -6.35 16.94 26.65
C LYS A 78 -6.64 16.04 25.47
N GLU A 79 -5.85 16.21 24.42
CA GLU A 79 -5.81 15.31 23.28
C GLU A 79 -5.34 13.95 23.80
N ALA A 80 -6.31 13.08 24.09
CA ALA A 80 -6.06 11.69 24.41
C ALA A 80 -5.53 11.01 23.14
N SER A 81 -4.22 11.13 22.92
CA SER A 81 -3.49 10.33 21.94
C SER A 81 -3.76 8.87 22.27
N LYS A 82 -4.68 8.24 21.52
CA LYS A 82 -4.87 6.80 21.54
C LYS A 82 -3.52 6.19 21.21
N LYS A 83 -2.82 5.68 22.23
CA LYS A 83 -1.60 4.88 22.06
C LYS A 83 -1.99 3.61 21.30
N ILE A 84 -1.95 3.68 19.97
CA ILE A 84 -2.04 2.51 19.10
C ILE A 84 -0.78 1.70 19.40
N THR A 85 -0.96 0.54 20.03
CA THR A 85 0.13 -0.38 20.36
C THR A 85 0.75 -0.94 19.08
N ARG A 86 2.09 -0.93 19.00
CA ARG A 86 2.89 -1.23 17.81
C ARG A 86 2.67 -2.63 17.20
N GLN A 87 2.02 -3.56 17.92
CA GLN A 87 1.73 -4.92 17.47
C GLN A 87 0.66 -5.02 16.37
N ALA A 88 -0.19 -4.00 16.19
CA ALA A 88 -1.28 -4.05 15.20
C ALA A 88 -0.85 -3.74 13.75
N PHE A 89 0.45 -3.54 13.51
CA PHE A 89 0.96 -2.98 12.26
C PHE A 89 1.93 -3.89 11.50
N GLU A 90 1.91 -5.19 11.78
CA GLU A 90 2.72 -6.16 11.04
C GLU A 90 2.00 -6.64 9.77
N CYS A 91 2.71 -6.68 8.65
CA CYS A 91 2.24 -7.30 7.42
C CYS A 91 2.39 -8.82 7.56
N PRO A 92 1.31 -9.62 7.42
CA PRO A 92 1.39 -11.07 7.59
C PRO A 92 2.38 -11.78 6.64
N LEU A 93 2.64 -11.19 5.47
CA LEU A 93 3.50 -11.80 4.44
C LEU A 93 4.95 -11.27 4.46
N PHE A 94 5.14 -10.00 4.84
CA PHE A 94 6.44 -9.31 4.73
C PHE A 94 7.01 -8.81 6.06
N GLY A 95 6.27 -9.02 7.16
CA GLY A 95 6.64 -8.55 8.48
C GLY A 95 6.51 -7.04 8.64
N TYR A 96 7.49 -6.43 9.31
CA TYR A 96 7.39 -5.04 9.75
C TYR A 96 7.50 -4.03 8.59
N PRO A 97 6.60 -3.04 8.48
CA PRO A 97 6.69 -1.96 7.51
C PRO A 97 7.93 -1.09 7.73
N ARG A 98 8.58 -0.70 6.64
CA ARG A 98 9.84 0.05 6.66
C ARG A 98 9.81 1.12 5.59
N ASP A 99 10.53 2.22 5.83
CA ASP A 99 10.71 3.26 4.81
C ASP A 99 11.76 2.82 3.77
N LEU A 100 11.73 3.45 2.60
CA LEU A 100 12.67 3.18 1.52
C LEU A 100 14.07 3.67 1.86
N VAL A 101 15.06 2.83 1.59
CA VAL A 101 16.47 3.20 1.68
C VAL A 101 16.86 3.89 0.37
N LEU A 102 17.26 5.16 0.44
CA LEU A 102 17.57 5.96 -0.75
C LEU A 102 18.88 5.54 -1.46
N ASN A 103 19.74 4.78 -0.79
CA ASN A 103 21.07 4.39 -1.29
C ASN A 103 21.05 3.04 -2.03
N LYS A 104 19.91 2.36 -2.12
CA LYS A 104 19.76 1.06 -2.78
C LYS A 104 18.53 1.08 -3.66
N LEU A 105 18.55 0.31 -4.74
CA LEU A 105 17.36 0.16 -5.58
C LEU A 105 16.28 -0.58 -4.80
N PRO A 106 15.04 -0.06 -4.78
CA PRO A 106 13.97 -0.67 -4.02
C PRO A 106 13.50 -1.96 -4.69
N THR A 107 13.33 -3.02 -3.89
CA THR A 107 12.64 -4.24 -4.33
C THR A 107 11.12 -4.05 -4.28
N HIS A 108 10.36 -4.94 -4.93
CA HIS A 108 8.91 -4.89 -4.87
C HIS A 108 8.38 -5.01 -3.42
N GLU A 109 9.01 -5.87 -2.62
CA GLU A 109 8.74 -5.99 -1.19
C GLU A 109 8.96 -4.67 -0.44
N ASP A 110 10.09 -4.00 -0.66
CA ASP A 110 10.42 -2.73 -0.01
C ASP A 110 9.39 -1.64 -0.34
N VAL A 111 8.91 -1.60 -1.60
CA VAL A 111 7.88 -0.65 -2.03
C VAL A 111 6.58 -0.86 -1.25
N LEU A 112 6.10 -2.11 -1.11
CA LEU A 112 4.88 -2.38 -0.33
C LEU A 112 5.06 -2.05 1.15
N LYS A 113 6.19 -2.39 1.74
CA LYS A 113 6.50 -2.04 3.14
C LYS A 113 6.46 -0.52 3.35
N CYS A 114 7.02 0.25 2.42
CA CYS A 114 6.96 1.70 2.47
C CYS A 114 5.54 2.23 2.30
N CYS A 115 4.75 1.66 1.39
CA CYS A 115 3.34 2.02 1.24
C CYS A 115 2.56 1.80 2.54
N PHE A 116 2.71 0.64 3.19
CA PHE A 116 2.04 0.40 4.45
C PHE A 116 2.46 1.42 5.51
N GLN A 117 3.77 1.64 5.69
CA GLN A 117 4.29 2.63 6.65
C GLN A 117 3.70 4.02 6.39
N LYS A 118 3.68 4.47 5.14
CA LYS A 118 3.18 5.79 4.80
C LYS A 118 1.68 5.90 4.99
N ARG A 119 0.91 4.84 4.67
CA ARG A 119 -0.53 4.77 4.94
C ARG A 119 -0.85 4.90 6.41
N TYR A 120 -0.06 4.26 7.27
CA TYR A 120 -0.22 4.35 8.72
C TYR A 120 0.09 5.75 9.24
N ASN A 121 1.21 6.34 8.83
CA ASN A 121 1.56 7.71 9.21
C ASN A 121 0.46 8.69 8.79
N LEU A 122 -0.07 8.56 7.57
CA LEU A 122 -1.18 9.39 7.10
C LEU A 122 -2.46 9.19 7.91
N ALA A 123 -2.76 7.94 8.31
CA ALA A 123 -3.92 7.65 9.14
C ALA A 123 -3.81 8.28 10.54
N LEU A 124 -2.58 8.35 11.09
CA LEU A 124 -2.30 9.07 12.32
C LEU A 124 -2.44 10.58 12.15
N GLU A 125 -1.81 11.15 11.11
CA GLU A 125 -1.83 12.60 10.84
C GLU A 125 -3.26 13.12 10.60
N THR A 126 -4.08 12.36 9.89
CA THR A 126 -5.44 12.79 9.51
C THR A 126 -6.52 12.34 10.50
N ASN A 127 -6.15 11.58 11.55
CA ASN A 127 -7.08 10.83 12.41
C ASN A 127 -8.12 9.99 11.63
N ASN A 128 -7.86 9.71 10.35
CA ASN A 128 -8.76 9.01 9.45
C ASN A 128 -8.24 7.60 9.19
N LYS A 129 -9.06 6.60 9.54
CA LYS A 129 -8.72 5.19 9.37
C LYS A 129 -8.72 4.74 7.91
N CYS A 130 -9.41 5.45 7.02
CA CYS A 130 -9.56 5.09 5.62
C CYS A 130 -8.75 6.02 4.71
N VAL A 131 -7.43 5.84 4.71
CA VAL A 131 -6.55 6.41 3.68
C VAL A 131 -6.60 5.51 2.44
N SER A 132 -6.87 6.07 1.26
CA SER A 132 -6.91 5.31 0.01
C SER A 132 -5.51 4.89 -0.42
N PHE A 133 -5.36 3.66 -0.93
CA PHE A 133 -4.06 3.14 -1.34
C PHE A 133 -3.48 3.93 -2.52
N TYR A 134 -4.33 4.43 -3.43
CA TYR A 134 -3.90 5.30 -4.53
C TYR A 134 -3.18 6.57 -4.06
N LYS A 135 -3.69 7.24 -3.02
CA LYS A 135 -3.04 8.44 -2.46
C LYS A 135 -1.66 8.09 -1.87
N VAL A 136 -1.57 6.94 -1.22
CA VAL A 136 -0.33 6.43 -0.64
C VAL A 136 0.68 6.10 -1.73
N SER A 137 0.26 5.40 -2.79
CA SER A 137 1.14 5.00 -3.88
C SER A 137 1.64 6.20 -4.68
N ALA A 138 0.85 7.26 -4.84
CA ALA A 138 1.32 8.53 -5.42
C ALA A 138 2.48 9.14 -4.60
N ILE A 139 2.35 9.21 -3.27
CA ILE A 139 3.41 9.76 -2.41
C ILE A 139 4.68 8.89 -2.44
N VAL A 140 4.52 7.56 -2.44
CA VAL A 140 5.66 6.64 -2.52
C VAL A 140 6.31 6.67 -3.91
N ALA A 141 5.53 6.86 -4.98
CA ALA A 141 6.06 6.97 -6.34
C ALA A 141 7.05 8.12 -6.49
N GLN A 142 6.81 9.26 -5.84
CA GLN A 142 7.76 10.38 -5.82
C GLN A 142 9.10 10.00 -5.18
N LYS A 143 9.05 9.26 -4.06
CA LYS A 143 10.27 8.74 -3.40
C LYS A 143 11.02 7.77 -4.32
N ILE A 144 10.31 6.82 -4.93
CA ILE A 144 10.89 5.84 -5.86
C ILE A 144 11.55 6.58 -7.02
N LYS A 145 10.84 7.52 -7.65
CA LYS A 145 11.37 8.33 -8.75
C LYS A 145 12.70 8.99 -8.36
N SER A 146 12.77 9.60 -7.17
CA SER A 146 14.01 10.22 -6.68
C SER A 146 15.18 9.24 -6.52
N VAL A 147 14.93 7.98 -6.18
CA VAL A 147 15.98 6.94 -6.09
C VAL A 147 16.46 6.54 -7.48
N PHE A 148 15.55 6.40 -8.44
CA PHE A 148 15.89 6.08 -9.83
C PHE A 148 16.65 7.21 -10.50
N ASP A 149 16.25 8.46 -10.27
CA ASP A 149 16.94 9.65 -10.76
C ASP A 149 18.38 9.70 -10.22
N LYS A 150 18.59 9.39 -8.93
CA LYS A 150 19.93 9.28 -8.31
C LYS A 150 20.78 8.15 -8.88
N ALA A 151 20.14 7.05 -9.27
CA ALA A 151 20.80 5.89 -9.87
C ALA A 151 21.07 6.08 -11.37
N LEU A 152 20.69 7.23 -11.96
CA LEU A 152 20.78 7.51 -13.40
C LEU A 152 20.09 6.45 -14.27
N ILE A 153 19.09 5.77 -13.71
CA ILE A 153 18.29 4.79 -14.44
C ILE A 153 17.22 5.57 -15.19
N PRO A 154 17.01 5.35 -16.50
CA PRO A 154 15.99 6.05 -17.26
C PRO A 154 14.63 5.89 -16.57
N THR A 155 14.15 7.00 -16.02
CA THR A 155 13.09 7.00 -15.02
C THR A 155 11.76 6.72 -15.68
N VAL A 156 11.06 5.70 -15.18
CA VAL A 156 9.68 5.46 -15.57
C VAL A 156 8.82 6.62 -15.07
N SER A 157 7.80 7.04 -15.85
CA SER A 157 6.93 8.13 -15.42
C SER A 157 6.30 7.84 -14.06
N GLU A 158 6.08 8.87 -13.25
CA GLU A 158 5.48 8.73 -11.91
C GLU A 158 4.14 8.00 -11.97
N TYR A 159 3.32 8.32 -12.98
CA TYR A 159 2.08 7.62 -13.27
C TYR A 159 2.27 6.11 -13.46
N ARG A 160 3.31 5.69 -14.19
CA ARG A 160 3.61 4.28 -14.40
C ARG A 160 4.04 3.58 -13.10
N ILE A 161 4.81 4.27 -12.25
CA ILE A 161 5.20 3.75 -10.94
C ILE A 161 3.96 3.52 -10.06
N VAL A 162 3.01 4.46 -10.06
CA VAL A 162 1.73 4.33 -9.33
C VAL A 162 0.93 3.12 -9.83
N GLN A 163 0.80 2.96 -11.15
CA GLN A 163 0.10 1.81 -11.75
C GLN A 163 0.72 0.48 -11.32
N LEU A 164 2.05 0.36 -11.42
CA LEU A 164 2.76 -0.86 -11.03
C LEU A 164 2.60 -1.16 -9.55
N THR A 165 2.68 -0.13 -8.70
CA THR A 165 2.50 -0.26 -7.25
C THR A 165 1.10 -0.75 -6.90
N ASN A 166 0.06 -0.23 -7.56
CA ASN A 166 -1.33 -0.66 -7.34
C ASN A 166 -1.55 -2.11 -7.82
N ALA A 167 -1.08 -2.46 -9.01
CA ALA A 167 -1.20 -3.83 -9.54
C ALA A 167 -0.49 -4.86 -8.64
N TYR A 168 0.66 -4.49 -8.09
CA TYR A 168 1.39 -5.32 -7.14
C TYR A 168 0.67 -5.44 -5.80
N HIS A 169 0.06 -4.36 -5.30
CA HIS A 169 -0.80 -4.40 -4.11
C HIS A 169 -2.02 -5.31 -4.31
N ASP A 170 -2.65 -5.32 -5.48
CA ASP A 170 -3.79 -6.19 -5.76
C ASP A 170 -3.39 -7.67 -5.76
N SER A 171 -2.21 -7.96 -6.31
CA SER A 171 -1.62 -9.30 -6.29
C SER A 171 -1.30 -9.75 -4.86
N TYR A 172 -0.72 -8.85 -4.05
CA TYR A 172 -0.53 -9.07 -2.62
C TYR A 172 -1.86 -9.35 -1.90
N TYR A 173 -2.92 -8.59 -2.21
CA TYR A 173 -4.22 -8.78 -1.56
C TYR A 173 -4.83 -10.16 -1.84
N LYS A 174 -4.68 -10.65 -3.08
CA LYS A 174 -5.08 -12.01 -3.46
C LYS A 174 -4.34 -13.07 -2.63
N LEU A 175 -3.02 -12.91 -2.47
CA LEU A 175 -2.19 -13.82 -1.65
C LEU A 175 -2.52 -13.74 -0.17
N ARG A 176 -2.72 -12.53 0.36
CA ARG A 176 -3.09 -12.30 1.75
C ARG A 176 -4.43 -12.96 2.09
N LYS A 177 -5.40 -12.92 1.17
CA LYS A 177 -6.73 -13.52 1.39
C LYS A 177 -6.65 -15.03 1.61
N SER A 178 -5.76 -15.73 0.90
CA SER A 178 -5.55 -17.17 1.05
C SER A 178 -4.60 -17.54 2.20
N TYR A 179 -3.89 -16.57 2.79
CA TYR A 179 -2.86 -16.81 3.80
C TYR A 179 -3.33 -17.70 4.94
N ASN A 180 -4.42 -17.33 5.63
CA ASN A 180 -4.92 -18.06 6.79
C ASN A 180 -5.35 -19.50 6.48
N CYS A 181 -5.85 -19.77 5.27
CA CYS A 181 -6.35 -21.10 4.89
C CYS A 181 -5.24 -22.00 4.34
N ASP A 182 -4.25 -21.43 3.66
CA ASP A 182 -3.27 -22.16 2.86
C ASP A 182 -1.85 -22.11 3.44
N THR A 183 -1.65 -21.56 4.65
CA THR A 183 -0.32 -21.41 5.28
C THR A 183 0.51 -22.71 5.28
N ASN A 184 -0.13 -23.86 5.47
CA ASN A 184 0.54 -25.16 5.56
C ASN A 184 0.77 -25.84 4.19
N LYS A 185 0.21 -25.31 3.09
CA LYS A 185 0.33 -25.91 1.76
C LYS A 185 1.67 -25.55 1.12
N ALA A 186 2.40 -26.54 0.63
CA ALA A 186 3.69 -26.33 -0.04
C ALA A 186 3.56 -25.40 -1.26
N THR A 187 2.51 -25.58 -2.06
CA THR A 187 2.21 -24.74 -3.24
C THR A 187 1.97 -23.27 -2.88
N PHE A 188 1.49 -22.98 -1.68
CA PHE A 188 1.28 -21.60 -1.23
C PHE A 188 2.60 -20.95 -0.79
N LYS A 189 3.48 -21.70 -0.12
CA LYS A 189 4.82 -21.23 0.23
C LYS A 189 5.64 -20.89 -1.01
N GLU A 190 5.59 -21.74 -2.04
CA GLU A 190 6.23 -21.48 -3.32
C GLU A 190 5.69 -20.19 -3.99
N LYS A 191 4.37 -19.97 -3.95
CA LYS A 191 3.78 -18.72 -4.47
C LYS A 191 4.24 -17.48 -3.71
N ILE A 192 4.45 -17.57 -2.39
CA ILE A 192 4.96 -16.45 -1.59
C ILE A 192 6.41 -16.16 -1.95
N GLU A 193 7.25 -17.18 -2.06
CA GLU A 193 8.66 -16.99 -2.42
C GLU A 193 8.82 -16.44 -3.84
N ASN A 194 8.02 -16.90 -4.80
CA ASN A 194 8.00 -16.36 -6.17
C ASN A 194 7.46 -14.92 -6.24
N PHE A 195 6.77 -14.45 -5.20
CA PHE A 195 6.22 -13.10 -5.15
C PHE A 195 7.20 -12.07 -4.58
N LYS A 196 8.16 -12.49 -3.76
CA LYS A 196 9.17 -11.62 -3.15
C LYS A 196 10.24 -11.22 -4.16
#